data_AF-A0A7S3KF63-F1
#
_entry.id   AF-A0A7S3KF63-F1
#
_cell.length_a   1.000
_cell.length_b   1.000
_cell.length_c   1.000
_cell.angle_alpha   90.00
_cell.angle_beta   90.00
_cell.angle_gamma   90.00
#
_symmetry.space_group_name_H-M   'P 1'
#
loop_
_entity.id
_entity.type
_entity.pdbx_description
1 polymer ?
#
loop_
_entity_poly.entity_id
_entity_poly.type
_entity_poly.pdbx_seq_one_letter_code
_entity_poly.pdbx_strand_id
1 'polypeptide(L)'
;HYVQYHFKTDQGIKNFTGEEATKMKSVNPDYATEDLHNAIENGDPPSWTWYVQLMPVVDAETYKFDVTDITKVWPHSDYPLIEVGKMVLNRNPDNFFAETEQSAFAPTHMVPGIEPSNDRMLQGRLFSYPDAHRHRLGP
;
A
#
# COMPACT_ATOMS: atom_id res chain seq x y z
N HIS A 1 4.88 -1.49 19.88
CA HIS A 1 3.50 -1.18 19.48
C HIS A 1 3.17 -2.04 18.27
N TYR A 2 1.92 -2.50 18.16
CA TYR A 2 1.37 -2.90 16.87
C TYR A 2 1.04 -1.64 16.06
N VAL A 3 1.20 -1.72 14.74
CA VAL A 3 1.07 -0.57 13.86
C VAL A 3 0.18 -0.90 12.67
N GLN A 4 -0.77 -0.02 12.36
CA GLN A 4 -1.41 0.01 11.04
C GLN A 4 -0.94 1.24 10.28
N TYR A 5 -0.56 1.05 9.02
CA TYR A 5 -0.11 2.11 8.12
C TYR A 5 -1.25 2.55 7.20
N HIS A 6 -1.47 3.86 7.07
CA HIS A 6 -2.53 4.41 6.24
C HIS A 6 -1.95 5.51 5.34
N PHE A 7 -2.17 5.39 4.03
CA PHE A 7 -1.88 6.45 3.07
C PHE A 7 -3.19 7.06 2.61
N LYS A 8 -3.45 8.31 2.99
CA LYS A 8 -4.66 9.04 2.59
C LYS A 8 -4.34 9.93 1.40
N THR A 9 -5.10 9.75 0.31
CA THR A 9 -4.98 10.57 -0.90
C THR A 9 -5.34 12.03 -0.59
N ASP A 10 -4.54 12.95 -1.11
CA ASP A 10 -4.77 14.39 -0.99
C ASP A 10 -5.70 14.92 -2.10
N GLN A 11 -6.05 14.09 -3.10
CA GLN A 11 -6.87 14.40 -4.28
C GLN A 11 -8.35 14.03 -4.09
N GLY A 12 -8.66 13.34 -2.98
CA GLY A 12 -9.98 12.78 -2.69
C GLY A 12 -10.21 11.41 -3.34
N ILE A 13 -11.15 10.65 -2.76
CA ILE A 13 -11.51 9.32 -3.24
C ILE A 13 -12.59 9.45 -4.31
N LYS A 14 -12.29 8.99 -5.52
CA LYS A 14 -13.23 8.91 -6.65
C LYS A 14 -13.29 7.47 -7.13
N ASN A 15 -14.51 6.98 -7.35
CA ASN A 15 -14.75 5.59 -7.75
C ASN A 15 -15.66 5.58 -8.97
N PHE A 16 -15.46 4.59 -9.84
CA PHE A 16 -16.43 4.26 -10.88
C PHE A 16 -17.59 3.46 -10.28
N THR A 17 -18.80 3.71 -10.80
CA THR A 17 -19.90 2.76 -10.73
C THR A 17 -19.60 1.53 -11.59
N GLY A 18 -20.34 0.43 -11.37
CA GLY A 18 -20.15 -0.80 -12.16
C GLY A 18 -20.34 -0.60 -13.67
N GLU A 19 -21.28 0.26 -14.06
CA GLU A 19 -21.54 0.59 -15.47
C GLU A 19 -20.40 1.42 -16.07
N GLU A 20 -19.93 2.46 -15.36
CA GLU A 20 -18.80 3.27 -15.80
C GLU A 20 -17.52 2.45 -15.95
N ALA A 21 -17.22 1.57 -14.99
CA ALA A 21 -16.07 0.69 -15.06
C ALA A 21 -16.15 -0.28 -16.24
N THR A 22 -17.34 -0.83 -16.52
CA THR A 22 -17.56 -1.72 -17.68
C THR A 22 -17.34 -0.98 -18.99
N LYS A 23 -17.87 0.24 -19.10
CA LYS A 23 -17.66 1.09 -20.28
C LYS A 23 -16.18 1.46 -20.45
N MET A 24 -15.51 1.86 -19.37
CA MET A 24 -14.11 2.31 -19.43
C MET A 24 -13.19 1.22 -19.94
N LYS A 25 -13.40 -0.04 -19.53
CA LYS A 25 -12.61 -1.19 -20.03
C LYS A 25 -12.60 -1.33 -21.55
N SER A 26 -13.68 -0.94 -22.23
CA SER A 26 -13.75 -0.96 -23.70
C SER A 26 -13.22 0.31 -24.36
N VAL A 27 -13.24 1.44 -23.65
CA VAL A 27 -12.78 2.74 -24.16
C VAL A 27 -11.27 2.88 -24.02
N ASN A 28 -10.75 2.61 -22.82
CA ASN A 28 -9.34 2.68 -22.49
C ASN A 28 -9.01 1.65 -21.39
N PRO A 29 -8.46 0.48 -21.74
CA PRO A 29 -8.08 -0.53 -20.75
C PRO A 29 -6.92 -0.07 -19.85
N ASP A 30 -6.12 0.91 -20.30
CA ASP A 30 -4.94 1.43 -19.61
C ASP A 30 -5.22 2.73 -18.84
N TYR A 31 -6.50 3.11 -18.69
CA TYR A 31 -6.93 4.40 -18.12
C TYR A 31 -6.18 4.81 -16.84
N ALA A 32 -6.05 3.90 -15.87
CA ALA A 32 -5.41 4.22 -14.59
C ALA A 32 -3.89 4.43 -14.72
N THR A 33 -3.24 3.69 -15.62
CA THR A 33 -1.80 3.85 -15.91
C THR A 33 -1.55 5.16 -16.63
N GLU A 34 -2.37 5.46 -17.65
CA GLU A 34 -2.29 6.71 -18.41
C GLU A 34 -2.57 7.93 -17.53
N ASP A 35 -3.60 7.87 -16.66
CA ASP A 35 -3.96 8.95 -15.73
C ASP A 35 -2.79 9.31 -14.80
N LEU A 36 -2.16 8.31 -14.17
CA LEU A 36 -0.98 8.51 -13.32
C LEU A 36 0.19 9.12 -14.10
N HIS A 37 0.52 8.54 -15.26
CA HIS A 37 1.63 9.00 -16.07
C HIS A 37 1.45 10.47 -16.50
N ASN A 38 0.26 10.79 -17.01
CA ASN A 38 -0.08 12.13 -17.49
C ASN A 38 -0.15 13.14 -16.35
N ALA A 39 -0.64 12.76 -15.16
CA ALA A 39 -0.65 13.65 -14.00
C ALA A 39 0.77 14.11 -13.64
N ILE A 40 1.72 13.17 -13.60
CA ILE A 40 3.13 13.47 -13.34
C ILE A 40 3.74 14.33 -14.46
N GLU A 41 3.52 13.96 -15.72
CA GLU A 41 4.07 14.68 -16.89
C GLU A 41 3.56 16.13 -16.98
N ASN A 42 2.29 16.35 -16.63
CA ASN A 42 1.66 17.67 -16.66
C ASN A 42 2.01 18.53 -15.44
N GLY A 43 2.88 18.06 -14.55
CA GLY A 43 3.28 18.79 -13.35
C GLY A 43 2.21 18.84 -12.25
N ASP A 44 1.28 17.87 -12.24
CA ASP A 44 0.29 17.65 -11.18
C ASP A 44 0.56 16.33 -10.44
N PRO A 45 1.71 16.21 -9.74
CA PRO A 45 2.13 14.95 -9.14
C PRO A 45 1.18 14.53 -8.01
N PRO A 46 0.69 13.28 -8.03
CA PRO A 46 -0.19 12.81 -6.98
C PRO A 46 0.55 12.66 -5.64
N SER A 47 -0.18 12.86 -4.54
CA SER A 47 0.39 12.74 -3.20
C SER A 47 -0.55 12.14 -2.16
N TRP A 48 0.06 11.53 -1.15
CA TRP A 48 -0.64 10.90 -0.03
C TRP A 48 -0.02 11.33 1.29
N THR A 49 -0.86 11.77 2.22
CA THR A 49 -0.45 11.98 3.60
C THR A 49 -0.41 10.63 4.32
N TRP A 50 0.74 10.30 4.90
CA TRP A 50 1.02 9.06 5.61
C TRP A 50 0.69 9.20 7.09
N TYR A 51 -0.18 8.31 7.57
CA TYR A 51 -0.58 8.18 8.96
C TYR A 51 -0.28 6.78 9.51
N VAL A 52 -0.21 6.69 10.83
CA VAL A 52 -0.16 5.41 11.56
C VAL A 52 -1.18 5.38 12.68
N GLN A 53 -1.69 4.18 12.97
CA GLN A 53 -2.30 3.86 14.28
C GLN A 53 -1.27 3.11 15.12
N LEU A 54 -1.17 3.44 16.40
CA LEU A 54 -0.23 2.81 17.33
C LEU A 54 -0.99 2.17 18.49
N MET A 55 -0.94 0.85 18.59
CA MET A 55 -1.52 0.08 19.69
C MET A 55 -0.41 -0.45 20.61
N PRO A 56 -0.38 -0.10 21.91
CA PRO A 56 0.51 -0.71 22.88
C PRO A 56 0.37 -2.24 22.89
N VAL A 57 1.48 -2.97 23.07
CA VAL A 57 1.45 -4.44 23.01
C VAL A 57 0.53 -5.03 24.09
N VAL A 58 0.50 -4.40 25.27
CA VAL A 58 -0.36 -4.81 26.39
C VAL A 58 -1.85 -4.67 26.10
N ASP A 59 -2.25 -3.75 25.22
CA ASP A 59 -3.65 -3.54 24.89
C ASP A 59 -4.17 -4.62 23.93
N ALA A 60 -3.27 -5.20 23.11
CA ALA A 60 -3.63 -6.21 22.11
C ALA A 60 -4.24 -7.47 22.70
N GLU A 61 -3.86 -7.85 23.93
CA GLU A 61 -4.37 -9.06 24.60
C GLU A 61 -5.85 -8.96 24.98
N THR A 62 -6.33 -7.73 25.23
CA THR A 62 -7.70 -7.48 25.73
C THR A 62 -8.56 -6.73 24.72
N TYR A 63 -7.99 -6.37 23.58
CA TYR A 63 -8.71 -5.65 22.55
C TYR A 63 -9.83 -6.50 21.94
N LYS A 64 -10.93 -5.84 21.56
CA LYS A 64 -12.16 -6.50 21.06
C LYS A 64 -11.97 -7.30 19.77
N PHE A 65 -10.87 -7.08 19.05
CA PHE A 65 -10.48 -7.83 17.86
C PHE A 65 -9.10 -8.42 18.07
N ASP A 66 -8.86 -9.58 17.48
CA ASP A 66 -7.50 -10.10 17.33
C ASP A 66 -6.69 -9.09 16.48
N VAL A 67 -5.63 -8.55 17.08
CA VAL A 67 -4.74 -7.56 16.45
C VAL A 67 -4.07 -8.09 15.18
N THR A 68 -4.03 -9.42 15.01
CA THR A 68 -3.42 -10.13 13.89
C THR A 68 -4.43 -10.60 12.84
N ASP A 69 -5.74 -10.38 13.05
CA ASP A 69 -6.77 -10.72 12.08
C ASP A 69 -6.89 -9.63 11.01
N ILE A 70 -6.38 -9.94 9.81
CA ILE A 70 -6.37 -9.04 8.64
C ILE A 70 -7.77 -8.68 8.12
N THR A 71 -8.83 -9.33 8.60
CA THR A 71 -10.21 -9.02 8.22
C THR A 71 -10.83 -7.93 9.09
N LYS A 72 -10.08 -7.40 10.08
CA LYS A 72 -10.55 -6.38 11.01
C LYS A 72 -9.81 -5.05 10.81
N VAL A 73 -10.54 -3.97 11.04
CA VAL A 73 -9.99 -2.61 11.09
C VAL A 73 -10.05 -2.10 12.53
N TRP A 74 -9.05 -1.33 12.95
CA TRP A 74 -9.11 -0.67 14.25
C TRP A 74 -9.87 0.64 14.09
N PRO A 75 -11.01 0.84 14.79
CA PRO A 75 -11.74 2.09 14.69
C PRO A 75 -10.83 3.27 15.05
N HIS A 76 -10.85 4.31 14.23
CA HIS A 76 -10.03 5.50 14.46
C HIS A 76 -10.43 6.26 15.74
N SER A 77 -11.60 5.97 16.33
CA SER A 77 -12.01 6.46 17.64
C SER A 77 -11.20 5.85 18.79
N ASP A 78 -10.76 4.61 18.63
CA ASP A 78 -10.07 3.84 19.67
C ASP A 78 -8.57 4.10 19.58
N TYR A 79 -8.05 4.07 18.35
CA TYR A 79 -6.66 4.40 18.03
C TYR A 79 -6.65 5.46 16.93
N PRO A 80 -6.48 6.74 17.25
CA PRO A 80 -6.48 7.82 16.27
C PRO A 80 -5.34 7.69 15.27
N LEU A 81 -5.55 8.28 14.09
CA LEU A 81 -4.48 8.44 13.10
C LEU A 81 -3.49 9.51 13.55
N ILE A 82 -2.21 9.15 13.53
CA ILE A 82 -1.09 10.05 13.82
C ILE A 82 -0.36 10.30 12.50
N GLU A 83 -0.25 11.56 12.11
CA GLU A 83 0.47 11.95 10.89
C GLU A 83 1.98 11.71 11.06
N VAL A 84 2.60 11.13 10.04
CA VAL A 84 4.05 10.82 10.02
C VAL A 84 4.77 11.62 8.93
N GLY A 85 4.14 11.79 7.77
CA GLY A 85 4.75 12.51 6.66
C GLY A 85 3.92 12.46 5.40
N LYS A 86 4.56 12.72 4.25
CA LYS A 86 3.89 12.81 2.95
C LYS A 86 4.69 12.11 1.86
N MET A 87 4.00 11.32 1.03
CA MET A 87 4.54 10.67 -0.16
C MET A 87 4.05 11.41 -1.40
N VAL A 88 4.97 11.76 -2.30
CA VAL A 88 4.66 12.45 -3.56
C VAL A 88 5.31 11.65 -4.70
N LEU A 89 4.54 11.30 -5.72
CA LEU A 89 5.07 10.65 -6.92
C LEU A 89 5.28 11.74 -7.98
N ASN A 90 6.54 12.10 -8.26
CA ASN A 90 6.89 13.27 -9.07
C ASN A 90 7.82 12.96 -10.25
N ARG A 91 7.98 11.68 -10.59
CA ARG A 91 8.80 11.24 -11.72
C ARG A 91 8.23 9.97 -12.33
N ASN A 92 8.06 9.97 -13.65
CA ASN A 92 7.74 8.78 -14.41
C ASN A 92 8.99 7.89 -14.58
N PRO A 93 8.84 6.58 -14.82
CA PRO A 93 9.95 5.72 -15.22
C PRO A 93 10.45 6.12 -16.61
N ASP A 94 11.77 6.13 -16.81
CA ASP A 94 12.39 6.31 -18.13
C ASP A 94 12.20 5.04 -18.98
N ASN A 95 12.17 3.88 -18.34
CA ASN A 95 11.89 2.61 -18.98
C ASN A 95 10.94 1.75 -18.13
N PHE A 96 9.72 1.56 -18.61
CA PHE A 96 8.69 0.78 -17.92
C PHE A 96 9.16 -0.64 -17.55
N PHE A 97 9.82 -1.34 -18.47
CA PHE A 97 10.23 -2.71 -18.21
C PHE A 97 11.35 -2.79 -17.16
N ALA A 98 12.37 -1.95 -17.28
CA ALA A 98 13.52 -1.96 -16.39
C ALA A 98 13.20 -1.43 -14.98
N GLU A 99 12.27 -0.47 -14.85
CA GLU A 99 11.95 0.15 -13.57
C GLU A 99 10.67 -0.41 -12.96
N THR A 100 9.57 -0.49 -13.71
CA THR A 100 8.27 -0.94 -13.18
C THR A 100 8.15 -2.46 -13.19
N GLU A 101 8.33 -3.09 -14.35
CA GLU A 101 8.10 -4.55 -14.48
C GLU A 101 9.14 -5.35 -13.68
N GLN A 102 10.40 -4.90 -13.65
CA GLN A 102 11.46 -5.55 -12.88
C GLN A 102 11.49 -5.19 -11.39
N SER A 103 10.65 -4.24 -10.92
CA SER A 103 10.59 -3.92 -9.48
C SER A 103 10.21 -5.14 -8.64
N ALA A 104 10.85 -5.28 -7.46
CA ALA A 104 10.69 -6.43 -6.57
C ALA A 104 10.44 -5.99 -5.13
N PHE A 105 9.16 -5.93 -4.73
CA PHE A 105 8.75 -5.54 -3.38
C PHE A 105 8.56 -6.77 -2.51
N ALA A 106 9.12 -6.80 -1.30
CA ALA A 106 8.92 -7.91 -0.37
C ALA A 106 8.72 -7.37 1.06
N PRO A 107 7.75 -7.88 1.84
CA PRO A 107 7.59 -7.49 3.23
C PRO A 107 8.78 -7.84 4.12
N THR A 108 9.69 -8.72 3.66
CA THR A 108 10.96 -9.03 4.34
C THR A 108 11.98 -7.89 4.29
N HIS A 109 11.82 -6.92 3.40
CA HIS A 109 12.72 -5.77 3.27
C HIS A 109 12.41 -4.72 4.36
N MET A 110 12.55 -5.10 5.63
CA MET A 110 12.36 -4.21 6.77
C MET A 110 13.68 -3.53 7.17
N VAL A 111 13.57 -2.32 7.71
CA VAL A 111 14.69 -1.57 8.30
C VAL A 111 14.65 -1.67 9.84
N PRO A 112 15.77 -1.46 10.55
CA PRO A 112 15.79 -1.48 12.01
C PRO A 112 14.70 -0.56 12.60
N GLY A 113 13.94 -1.09 13.56
CA GLY A 113 12.79 -0.42 14.17
C GLY A 113 11.43 -0.82 13.59
N ILE A 114 11.40 -1.61 12.51
CA ILE A 114 10.18 -2.22 11.96
C ILE A 114 10.36 -3.74 11.97
N GLU A 115 9.40 -4.43 12.58
CA GLU A 115 9.42 -5.89 12.72
C GLU A 115 8.06 -6.48 12.34
N PRO A 116 8.01 -7.74 11.83
CA PRO A 116 6.75 -8.38 11.48
C PRO A 116 5.97 -8.77 12.74
N SER A 117 4.66 -8.60 12.70
CA SER A 117 3.77 -9.22 13.70
C SER A 117 3.64 -10.73 13.46
N ASN A 118 3.03 -11.42 14.41
CA ASN A 118 2.65 -12.83 14.31
C ASN A 118 1.38 -13.08 13.48
N ASP A 119 0.92 -12.12 12.67
CA ASP A 119 -0.14 -12.32 11.68
C ASP A 119 0.25 -13.42 10.70
N ARG A 120 -0.55 -14.50 10.68
CA ARG A 120 -0.30 -15.68 9.85
C ARG A 120 -0.23 -15.36 8.35
N MET A 121 -1.00 -14.38 7.88
CA MET A 121 -0.98 -13.94 6.49
C MET A 121 0.31 -13.18 6.19
N LEU A 122 0.73 -12.26 7.07
CA LEU A 122 2.03 -11.62 6.96
C LEU A 122 3.18 -12.65 6.98
N GLN A 123 3.16 -13.60 7.91
CA GLN A 123 4.18 -14.64 8.03
C GLN A 123 4.33 -15.46 6.73
N GLY A 124 3.23 -15.82 6.07
CA GLY A 124 3.28 -16.45 4.75
C GLY A 124 3.89 -15.56 3.66
N ARG A 125 3.56 -14.26 3.68
CA ARG A 125 4.10 -13.27 2.72
C ARG A 125 5.59 -12.99 2.92
N LEU A 126 6.14 -13.18 4.12
CA LEU A 126 7.59 -13.08 4.33
C LEU A 126 8.34 -14.13 3.50
N PHE A 127 7.77 -15.32 3.33
CA PHE A 127 8.36 -16.35 2.50
C PHE A 127 8.06 -16.17 1.01
N SER A 128 6.81 -15.87 0.65
CA SER A 128 6.32 -16.01 -0.73
C SER A 128 6.95 -15.02 -1.72
N TYR A 129 7.22 -13.78 -1.31
CA TYR A 129 7.71 -12.74 -2.23
C TYR A 129 9.15 -13.03 -2.69
N PRO A 130 10.13 -13.24 -1.78
CA PRO A 130 11.49 -13.62 -2.20
C PRO A 130 11.53 -14.88 -3.05
N ASP A 131 10.70 -15.87 -2.75
CA ASP A 131 10.61 -17.11 -3.54
C ASP A 131 10.15 -16.84 -4.98
N ALA A 132 9.05 -16.10 -5.14
CA ALA A 132 8.53 -15.72 -6.46
C ALA A 132 9.53 -14.85 -7.25
N HIS A 133 10.27 -13.97 -6.58
CA HIS A 133 11.27 -13.11 -7.24
C HIS A 133 12.39 -13.92 -7.88
N ARG A 134 12.88 -14.97 -7.21
CA ARG A 134 13.95 -15.84 -7.77
C ARG A 134 13.52 -16.51 -9.07
N HIS A 135 12.26 -16.91 -9.16
CA HIS A 135 11.71 -17.47 -10.40
C HIS A 135 11.50 -16.40 -11.47
N ARG A 136 10.94 -15.24 -11.09
CA ARG A 136 10.54 -14.18 -12.03
C ARG A 136 11.70 -13.38 -12.60
N LEU A 137 12.70 -13.06 -11.78
CA LEU A 137 13.79 -12.12 -12.10
C LEU A 137 15.16 -12.79 -12.15
N GLY A 138 15.29 -13.97 -11.54
CA GLY A 138 16.57 -14.65 -11.37
C GLY A 138 17.09 -14.58 -9.93
N PRO A 139 18.22 -15.27 -9.66
CA PRO A 139 18.82 -15.35 -8.34
C PRO A 139 19.37 -14.02 -7.81
#